data_AF-A0A7Y7NCP6-F1
#
_entry.id   AF-A0A7Y7NCP6-F1
#
_cell.length_a   1.000
_cell.length_b   1.000
_cell.length_c   1.000
_cell.angle_alpha   90.00
_cell.angle_beta   90.00
_cell.angle_gamma   90.00
#
_symmetry.space_group_name_H-M   'P 1'
#
loop_
_entity.id
_entity.type
_entity.pdbx_description
1 polymer ?
#
loop_
_entity_poly.entity_id
_entity_poly.type
_entity_poly.pdbx_seq_one_letter_code
_entity_poly.pdbx_strand_id
1 'polypeptide(L)'
;MRIEIRPAFDEAVMAAELPIRKAAAKMLQLLQSLDLPQLRSHPGLNFEKLHGMIEPATGQQLYSLRVSGSARAITCLLNGPTIVLVSLHTQHDKAYRK
;
A
#
# COMPACT_ATOMS: atom_id res chain seq x y z
N MET A 1 -3.33 -0.68 13.71
CA MET A 1 -2.57 -1.84 13.16
C MET A 1 -1.06 -1.59 13.24
N ARG A 2 -0.18 -2.60 13.36
CA ARG A 2 1.28 -2.41 13.22
C ARG A 2 1.64 -2.25 11.75
N ILE A 3 2.49 -1.28 11.42
CA ILE A 3 2.94 -1.02 10.06
C ILE A 3 4.44 -1.27 10.00
N GLU A 4 4.87 -2.10 9.05
CA GLU A 4 6.27 -2.26 8.67
C GLU A 4 6.48 -1.70 7.26
N ILE A 5 7.64 -1.08 7.04
CA ILE A 5 7.97 -0.44 5.77
C ILE A 5 9.23 -1.12 5.22
N ARG A 6 9.16 -1.59 3.98
CA ARG A 6 10.33 -2.06 3.24
C ARG A 6 11.09 -0.88 2.63
N PRO A 7 12.42 -0.96 2.51
CA PRO A 7 13.24 0.12 1.94
C PRO A 7 12.73 0.61 0.58
N ALA A 8 12.34 -0.31 -0.31
CA ALA A 8 11.81 0.05 -1.63
C ALA A 8 10.54 0.91 -1.59
N PHE A 9 9.69 0.76 -0.58
CA PHE A 9 8.55 1.65 -0.39
C PHE A 9 8.99 3.04 0.08
N ASP A 10 9.88 3.10 1.08
CA ASP A 10 10.36 4.36 1.65
C ASP A 10 11.11 5.20 0.62
N GLU A 11 12.04 4.59 -0.10
CA GLU A 11 12.81 5.21 -1.20
C GLU A 11 11.87 5.78 -2.27
N ALA A 12 10.86 5.01 -2.68
CA ALA A 12 9.89 5.43 -3.67
C ALA A 12 8.99 6.58 -3.18
N VAL A 13 8.63 6.61 -1.89
CA VAL A 13 7.92 7.75 -1.28
C VAL A 13 8.83 8.98 -1.29
N MET A 14 10.07 8.85 -0.83
CA MET A 14 10.99 9.99 -0.72
C MET A 14 11.32 10.62 -2.08
N ALA A 15 11.43 9.80 -3.13
CA ALA A 15 11.63 10.22 -4.50
C ALA A 15 10.37 10.77 -5.19
N ALA A 16 9.18 10.62 -4.59
CA ALA A 16 7.93 11.06 -5.20
C ALA A 16 7.69 12.57 -5.05
N GLU A 17 6.87 13.10 -5.95
CA GLU A 17 6.38 14.47 -5.90
C GLU A 17 5.64 14.77 -4.58
N LEU A 18 5.67 16.04 -4.16
CA LEU A 18 5.08 16.47 -2.89
C LEU A 18 3.62 16.02 -2.67
N PRO A 19 2.72 16.06 -3.68
CA PRO A 19 1.36 15.56 -3.51
C PRO A 19 1.29 14.07 -3.14
N ILE A 20 2.16 13.24 -3.73
CA ILE A 20 2.21 11.80 -3.44
C ILE A 20 2.78 11.55 -2.04
N ARG A 21 3.83 12.28 -1.65
CA ARG A 21 4.38 12.19 -0.28
C ARG A 21 3.34 12.52 0.78
N LYS A 22 2.56 13.60 0.58
CA LYS A 22 1.45 13.96 1.48
C LYS A 22 0.36 12.89 1.51
N ALA A 23 0.02 12.31 0.37
CA ALA A 23 -0.96 11.23 0.28
C ALA A 23 -0.49 9.96 1.01
N ALA A 24 0.78 9.57 0.85
CA ALA A 24 1.38 8.45 1.57
C ALA A 24 1.37 8.68 3.10
N ALA A 25 1.75 9.87 3.56
CA ALA A 25 1.68 10.22 4.97
C ALA A 25 0.26 10.13 5.54
N LYS A 26 -0.74 10.65 4.80
CA LYS A 26 -2.16 10.54 5.19
C LYS A 26 -2.63 9.09 5.23
N MET A 27 -2.22 8.27 4.26
CA MET A 27 -2.53 6.84 4.25
C MET A 27 -1.92 6.13 5.47
N LEU A 28 -0.67 6.43 5.83
CA LEU A 28 -0.01 5.86 7.00
C LEU A 28 -0.76 6.19 8.30
N GLN A 29 -1.15 7.46 8.47
CA GLN A 29 -1.97 7.89 9.62
C GLN A 29 -3.29 7.14 9.69
N LEU A 30 -3.97 6.98 8.55
CA LEU A 30 -5.20 6.20 8.48
C LEU A 30 -4.97 4.73 8.84
N LEU A 31 -3.95 4.08 8.29
CA LEU A 31 -3.66 2.67 8.59
C LEU A 31 -3.36 2.43 10.08
N GLN A 32 -2.77 3.41 10.77
CA GLN A 32 -2.55 3.33 12.22
C GLN A 32 -3.87 3.31 13.01
N SER A 33 -4.90 4.03 12.54
CA SER A 33 -6.21 4.10 13.19
C SER A 33 -7.16 2.94 12.85
N LEU A 34 -6.80 2.06 11.92
CA LEU A 34 -7.63 0.93 11.52
C LEU A 34 -7.22 -0.39 12.19
N ASP A 35 -8.19 -1.27 12.36
CA ASP A 35 -8.01 -2.71 12.50
C ASP A 35 -8.16 -3.45 11.16
N LEU A 36 -7.99 -4.77 11.17
CA LEU A 36 -8.01 -5.57 9.94
C LEU A 36 -9.40 -5.63 9.27
N PRO A 37 -10.52 -5.84 10.00
CA PRO A 37 -11.86 -5.71 9.42
C PRO A 37 -12.10 -4.35 8.76
N GLN A 38 -11.72 -3.25 9.42
CA GLN A 38 -11.90 -1.91 8.90
C GLN A 38 -11.01 -1.64 7.68
N LEU A 39 -9.77 -2.13 7.67
CA LEU A 39 -8.89 -2.06 6.49
C LEU A 39 -9.57 -2.68 5.26
N ARG A 40 -10.15 -3.87 5.42
CA ARG A 40 -10.78 -4.62 4.33
C ARG A 40 -12.03 -3.94 3.78
N SER A 41 -12.77 -3.20 4.62
CA SER A 41 -14.00 -2.53 4.22
C SER A 41 -13.82 -1.04 3.89
N HIS A 42 -12.63 -0.46 4.10
CA HIS A 42 -12.43 0.97 3.94
C HIS A 42 -12.53 1.41 2.46
N PRO A 43 -13.54 2.22 2.08
CA PRO A 43 -13.84 2.50 0.67
C PRO A 43 -12.75 3.32 -0.02
N GLY A 44 -12.04 4.19 0.72
CA GLY A 44 -10.98 5.02 0.16
C GLY A 44 -9.65 4.31 -0.07
N LEU A 45 -9.42 3.17 0.60
CA LEU A 45 -8.14 2.45 0.51
C LEU A 45 -8.14 1.42 -0.61
N ASN A 46 -9.32 0.98 -1.05
CA ASN A 46 -9.49 0.04 -2.15
C ASN A 46 -8.56 -1.18 -2.02
N PHE A 47 -8.63 -1.85 -0.87
CA PHE A 47 -7.74 -2.94 -0.50
C PHE A 47 -8.04 -4.20 -1.33
N GLU A 48 -7.26 -4.40 -2.39
CA GLU A 48 -7.54 -5.40 -3.42
C GLU A 48 -6.47 -6.50 -3.44
N LYS A 49 -6.90 -7.75 -3.52
CA LYS A 49 -6.00 -8.91 -3.64
C LYS A 49 -5.33 -8.92 -5.02
N LEU A 50 -4.02 -9.12 -5.06
CA LEU A 50 -3.27 -9.32 -6.31
C LEU A 50 -3.18 -10.81 -6.65
N HIS A 51 -4.04 -11.26 -7.55
CA HIS A 51 -4.13 -12.68 -7.93
C HIS A 51 -2.82 -13.19 -8.55
N GLY A 52 -2.37 -14.37 -8.11
CA GLY A 52 -1.14 -15.01 -8.60
C GLY A 52 0.14 -14.35 -8.10
N MET A 53 0.06 -13.36 -7.20
CA MET A 53 1.22 -12.64 -6.68
C MET A 53 1.42 -12.91 -5.18
N ILE A 54 2.64 -13.30 -4.83
CA ILE A 54 3.09 -13.52 -3.45
C ILE A 54 4.30 -12.64 -3.17
N GLU A 55 4.45 -12.22 -1.92
CA GLU A 55 5.62 -11.47 -1.46
C GLU A 55 6.77 -12.47 -1.27
N PRO A 56 7.90 -12.34 -1.99
CA PRO A 56 8.94 -13.38 -1.99
C PRO A 56 9.66 -13.60 -0.66
N ALA A 57 9.73 -12.58 0.20
CA ALA A 57 10.48 -12.63 1.46
C ALA A 57 9.69 -13.33 2.59
N THR A 58 8.37 -13.33 2.50
CA THR A 58 7.43 -13.76 3.55
C THR A 58 6.51 -14.88 3.07
N GLY A 59 6.40 -15.10 1.76
CA GLY A 59 5.46 -16.03 1.13
C GLY A 59 4.01 -15.58 1.23
N GLN A 60 3.73 -14.37 1.71
CA GLN A 60 2.38 -13.89 1.98
C GLN A 60 1.69 -13.38 0.72
N GLN A 61 0.36 -13.48 0.71
CA GLN A 61 -0.46 -12.92 -0.36
C GLN A 61 -0.23 -11.41 -0.49
N LEU A 62 0.01 -10.94 -1.72
CA LEU A 62 0.10 -9.52 -2.02
C LEU A 62 -1.28 -8.90 -2.22
N TYR A 63 -1.38 -7.65 -1.81
CA TYR A 63 -2.53 -6.78 -1.97
C TYR A 63 -2.05 -5.43 -2.50
N SER A 64 -2.98 -4.66 -3.04
CA SER A 64 -2.75 -3.29 -3.43
C SER A 64 -3.63 -2.33 -2.64
N LEU A 65 -3.05 -1.23 -2.20
CA LEU A 65 -3.72 -0.13 -1.51
C LEU A 65 -3.66 1.12 -2.36
N ARG A 66 -4.76 1.87 -2.40
CA ARG A 66 -4.82 3.20 -2.99
C ARG A 66 -4.10 4.19 -2.07
N VAL A 67 -3.07 4.84 -2.60
CA VAL A 67 -2.43 6.00 -1.95
C VAL A 67 -3.07 7.29 -2.44
N SER A 68 -3.29 7.40 -3.75
CA SER A 68 -3.96 8.54 -4.39
C SER A 68 -4.74 8.08 -5.63
N GLY A 69 -5.26 9.03 -6.42
CA GLY A 69 -5.83 8.71 -7.74
C GLY A 69 -4.87 7.92 -8.63
N SER A 70 -3.60 8.35 -8.65
CA SER A 70 -2.56 7.88 -9.56
C SER A 70 -1.51 6.97 -8.94
N ALA A 71 -1.55 6.75 -7.62
CA ALA A 71 -0.54 5.98 -6.91
C ALA A 71 -1.12 4.82 -6.08
N ARG A 72 -0.45 3.66 -6.14
CA ARG A 72 -0.78 2.47 -5.36
C ARG A 72 0.43 1.95 -4.60
N ALA A 73 0.18 1.47 -3.39
CA ALA A 73 1.13 0.74 -2.58
C ALA A 73 0.89 -0.76 -2.74
N ILE A 74 1.96 -1.55 -2.87
CA ILE A 74 1.91 -3.01 -2.76
C ILE A 74 2.18 -3.38 -1.31
N THR A 75 1.41 -4.32 -0.79
CA THR A 75 1.46 -4.69 0.62
C THR A 75 1.17 -6.17 0.83
N CYS A 76 1.63 -6.74 1.94
CA CYS A 76 1.14 -8.02 2.45
C CYS A 76 0.75 -7.89 3.93
N LEU A 77 0.02 -8.88 4.43
CA LEU A 77 -0.28 -9.03 5.85
C LEU A 77 0.57 -10.18 6.39
N LEU A 78 1.27 -9.94 7.51
CA LEU A 78 1.89 -11.03 8.27
C LEU A 78 0.83 -11.69 9.19
N ASN A 79 1.21 -12.79 9.83
CA ASN A 79 0.35 -13.43 10.83
C ASN A 79 -0.01 -12.42 11.95
N GLY A 80 -1.26 -11.94 11.98
CA GLY A 80 -1.75 -10.95 12.93
C GLY A 80 -2.02 -9.57 12.31
N PRO A 81 -2.18 -8.51 13.11
CA PRO A 81 -2.52 -7.17 12.64
C PRO A 81 -1.26 -6.39 12.23
N THR A 82 -0.41 -6.99 11.39
CA THR A 82 0.79 -6.33 10.86
C THR A 82 0.70 -6.25 9.35
N ILE A 83 0.68 -5.02 8.84
CA ILE A 83 0.75 -4.73 7.42
C ILE A 83 2.18 -4.36 7.04
N VAL A 84 2.67 -4.91 5.93
CA VAL A 84 4.01 -4.61 5.39
C VAL A 84 3.82 -3.83 4.10
N LEU A 85 4.32 -2.61 4.03
CA LEU A 85 4.35 -1.80 2.81
C LEU A 85 5.61 -2.15 2.01
N VAL A 86 5.42 -2.77 0.85
CA VAL A 86 6.49 -3.41 0.05
C VAL A 86 7.06 -2.46 -0.99
N SER A 87 6.20 -1.82 -1.80
CA SER A 87 6.62 -0.89 -2.85
C SER A 87 5.53 0.15 -3.16
N LEU A 88 5.91 1.27 -3.77
CA LEU A 88 5.00 2.32 -4.22
C LEU A 88 5.11 2.48 -5.74
N HIS A 89 3.96 2.56 -6.43
CA HIS A 89 3.86 2.77 -7.87
C HIS A 89 3.08 4.07 -8.13
N THR A 90 3.74 5.11 -8.66
CA THR A 90 3.22 6.50 -8.75
C THR A 90 2.57 6.86 -10.09
N GLN A 91 2.43 5.90 -11.01
CA GLN A 91 1.86 6.10 -12.34
C GLN A 91 0.86 5.01 -12.71
N HIS A 92 0.01 4.60 -11.76
CA HIS A 92 -0.98 3.55 -12.00
C HIS A 92 -1.90 3.89 -13.19
N ASP A 93 -2.21 5.17 -13.40
CA ASP A 93 -3.10 5.60 -14.48
C ASP A 93 -2.45 5.58 -15.87
N LYS A 94 -1.11 5.66 -15.98
CA LYS A 94 -0.45 5.62 -17.30
C LYS A 94 -0.44 4.22 -17.90
N ALA A 95 -0.51 3.16 -17.08
CA ALA A 95 -0.64 1.79 -17.55
C ALA A 95 -1.99 1.50 -18.23
N TYR A 96 -2.99 2.36 -18.00
CA TYR A 96 -4.36 2.21 -18.53
C TYR A 96 -4.80 3.33 -19.48
N ARG A 97 -3.91 4.28 -19.82
CA ARG A 97 -4.16 5.21 -20.94
C ARG A 97 -3.99 4.44 -22.24
N LYS A 98 -5.12 4.07 -22.86
CA LYS A 98 -5.17 3.74 -24.29
C LYS A 98 -4.87 4.97 -25.12
#